data_AF-A0A225DVS6-F1
#
_entry.id   AF-A0A225DVS6-F1
#
_cell.length_a   1.000
_cell.length_b   1.000
_cell.length_c   1.000
_cell.angle_alpha   90.00
_cell.angle_beta   90.00
_cell.angle_gamma   90.00
#
_symmetry.space_group_name_H-M   'P 1'
#
loop_
_entity.id
_entity.type
_entity.pdbx_description
1 polymer ?
#
loop_
_entity_poly.entity_id
_entity_poly.type
_entity_poly.pdbx_seq_one_letter_code
_entity_poly.pdbx_strand_id
1 'polypeptide(L)'
;MGSTQATEPSERVKKQLKSDNYSVAWEAPDAYDPGATLEIGYGSGHGFNLGWVRFLPGKDGVDVLSIQFGEGRHPYESKWPPDRAPVAVKKARLKTDAYAELLRDLAVVEAATLKAAKLGNSFTTSSNDFWVYARLTADKKALFDQEWAGYWGSISEVKFAKPQASAALAREAIKGLDFKDHSLTADERAWASEKFVRDWKNFKDLEAHWWVRERYIVTIGVVGDAAALPVLRDILGGDPKKRDVYHAINAITRITKKDVREKPVEEMDVEKTRRKVLEMLRDAK
;
A
#
# COMPACT_ATOMS: atom_id res chain seq x y z
N MET A 1 11.92 30.73 28.36
CA MET A 1 12.05 29.45 27.63
C MET A 1 11.06 28.49 28.26
N GLY A 2 9.91 28.27 27.62
CA GLY A 2 8.90 27.34 28.12
C GLY A 2 9.38 25.91 27.84
N SER A 3 9.48 25.10 28.89
CA SER A 3 9.67 23.66 28.77
C SER A 3 8.47 23.07 28.03
N THR A 4 8.67 22.64 26.78
CA THR A 4 7.73 21.76 26.10
C THR A 4 7.75 20.44 26.86
N GLN A 5 6.83 20.27 27.81
CA GLN A 5 6.64 18.96 28.44
C GLN A 5 6.35 17.96 27.32
N ALA A 6 7.12 16.87 27.27
CA ALA A 6 6.80 15.75 26.41
C ALA A 6 5.38 15.28 26.76
N THR A 7 4.43 15.51 25.86
CA THR A 7 3.07 15.02 26.03
C THR A 7 3.15 13.51 26.14
N GLU A 8 2.67 12.96 27.26
CA GLU A 8 2.70 11.53 27.47
C GLU A 8 1.94 10.82 26.33
N PRO A 9 2.52 9.77 25.70
CA PRO A 9 1.84 9.02 24.64
C PRO A 9 0.48 8.51 25.09
N SER A 10 -0.50 8.54 24.18
CA SER A 10 -1.81 7.93 24.45
C SER A 10 -1.65 6.42 24.72
N GLU A 11 -2.50 5.84 25.58
CA GLU A 11 -2.51 4.39 25.83
C GLU A 11 -2.72 3.58 24.55
N ARG A 12 -3.40 4.18 23.57
CA ARG A 12 -3.57 3.64 22.23
C ARG A 12 -2.24 3.47 21.50
N VAL A 13 -1.38 4.50 21.46
CA VAL A 13 -0.05 4.41 20.83
C VAL A 13 0.85 3.44 21.60
N LYS A 14 0.86 3.51 22.93
CA LYS A 14 1.63 2.57 23.77
C LYS A 14 1.28 1.12 23.46
N LYS A 15 -0.02 0.82 23.26
CA LYS A 15 -0.50 -0.51 22.90
C LYS A 15 0.05 -0.99 21.54
N GLN A 16 0.13 -0.12 20.54
CA GLN A 16 0.60 -0.51 19.19
C GLN A 16 2.12 -0.76 19.13
N LEU A 17 2.90 -0.14 20.03
CA LEU A 17 4.35 -0.32 20.13
C LEU A 17 4.75 -1.20 21.33
N LYS A 18 3.80 -1.97 21.89
CA LYS A 18 4.10 -2.91 22.96
C LYS A 18 4.71 -4.18 22.38
N SER A 19 5.92 -4.52 22.81
CA SER A 19 6.61 -5.76 22.44
C SER A 19 7.60 -6.20 23.51
N ASP A 20 7.89 -7.49 23.56
CA ASP A 20 8.98 -8.05 24.36
C ASP A 20 10.33 -8.02 23.60
N ASN A 21 10.30 -7.72 22.29
CA ASN A 21 11.47 -7.76 21.40
C ASN A 21 12.21 -6.42 21.29
N TYR A 22 11.65 -5.35 21.85
CA TYR A 22 12.28 -4.04 21.92
C TYR A 22 11.71 -3.22 23.08
N SER A 23 12.49 -2.24 23.56
CA SER A 23 11.98 -1.19 24.44
C SER A 23 11.71 0.08 23.64
N VAL A 24 10.76 0.88 24.11
CA VAL A 24 10.41 2.18 23.51
C VAL A 24 10.91 3.31 24.38
N ALA A 25 11.65 4.24 23.81
CA ALA A 25 11.93 5.54 24.39
C ALA A 25 11.06 6.59 23.70
N TRP A 26 10.33 7.38 24.48
CA TRP A 26 9.42 8.40 23.96
C TRP A 26 10.13 9.75 23.89
N GLU A 27 10.17 10.31 22.70
CA GLU A 27 10.73 11.64 22.44
C GLU A 27 9.61 12.65 22.18
N ALA A 28 9.95 13.94 22.18
CA ALA A 28 8.98 14.98 21.87
C ALA A 28 8.55 14.86 20.39
N PRO A 29 7.24 14.69 20.09
CA PRO A 29 6.79 14.58 18.72
C PRO A 29 6.74 15.95 18.04
N ASP A 30 7.04 15.97 16.74
CA ASP A 30 6.77 17.13 15.89
C ASP A 30 5.26 17.34 15.71
N ALA A 31 4.84 18.60 15.53
CA ALA A 31 3.48 18.89 15.12
C ALA A 31 3.34 18.73 13.61
N TYR A 32 2.47 17.83 13.18
CA TYR A 32 2.14 17.68 11.76
C TYR A 32 1.08 18.67 11.31
N ASP A 33 1.22 19.15 10.06
CA ASP A 33 0.24 19.98 9.39
C ASP A 33 -1.10 19.21 9.24
N PRO A 34 -2.24 19.76 9.70
CA PRO A 34 -3.56 19.15 9.50
C PRO A 34 -3.96 19.02 8.02
N GLY A 35 -3.33 19.78 7.12
CA GLY A 35 -3.47 19.66 5.66
C GLY A 35 -2.64 18.54 5.03
N ALA A 36 -1.80 17.83 5.80
CA ALA A 36 -0.98 16.75 5.29
C ALA A 36 -1.84 15.59 4.73
N THR A 37 -1.41 14.99 3.63
CA THR A 37 -2.02 13.78 3.06
C THR A 37 -1.36 12.54 3.66
N LEU A 38 -2.16 11.62 4.18
CA LEU A 38 -1.69 10.34 4.70
C LEU A 38 -2.04 9.21 3.73
N GLU A 39 -1.06 8.40 3.40
CA GLU A 39 -1.21 7.16 2.65
C GLU A 39 -0.82 5.97 3.54
N ILE A 40 -1.68 4.96 3.58
CA ILE A 40 -1.48 3.73 4.34
C ILE A 40 -1.60 2.55 3.39
N GLY A 41 -0.71 1.58 3.55
CA GLY A 41 -0.80 0.30 2.89
C GLY A 41 -0.71 -0.83 3.89
N TYR A 42 -1.45 -1.90 3.62
CA TYR A 42 -1.36 -3.14 4.37
C TYR A 42 -1.66 -4.33 3.47
N GLY A 43 -1.16 -5.51 3.84
CA GLY A 43 -1.51 -6.74 3.13
C GLY A 43 -1.02 -7.96 3.86
N SER A 44 -1.57 -9.13 3.49
CA SER A 44 -1.06 -10.42 3.92
C SER A 44 -0.98 -11.37 2.73
N GLY A 45 0.16 -12.04 2.56
CA GLY A 45 0.37 -13.02 1.49
C GLY A 45 -0.59 -14.18 1.64
N HIS A 46 -0.63 -14.79 2.83
CA HIS A 46 -1.56 -15.85 3.21
C HIS A 46 -3.02 -15.40 3.25
N GLY A 47 -3.28 -14.16 3.66
CA GLY A 47 -4.63 -13.59 3.66
C GLY A 47 -5.14 -13.17 2.27
N PHE A 48 -4.33 -13.37 1.21
CA PHE A 48 -4.63 -13.02 -0.18
C PHE A 48 -5.15 -11.59 -0.38
N ASN A 49 -4.69 -10.65 0.43
CA ASN A 49 -5.17 -9.27 0.41
C ASN A 49 -4.04 -8.25 0.26
N LEU A 50 -4.42 -7.09 -0.25
CA LEU A 50 -3.61 -5.87 -0.30
C LEU A 50 -4.57 -4.68 -0.26
N GLY A 51 -4.34 -3.74 0.63
CA GLY A 51 -5.19 -2.56 0.82
C GLY A 51 -4.38 -1.29 0.82
N TRP A 52 -4.91 -0.25 0.17
CA TRP A 52 -4.43 1.13 0.25
C TRP A 52 -5.53 2.00 0.83
N VAL A 53 -5.16 2.87 1.75
CA VAL A 53 -6.03 3.91 2.29
C VAL A 53 -5.36 5.25 2.11
N ARG A 54 -6.06 6.22 1.54
CA ARG A 54 -5.61 7.60 1.41
C ARG A 54 -6.55 8.51 2.18
N PHE A 55 -5.98 9.34 3.04
CA PHE A 55 -6.65 10.42 3.74
C PHE A 55 -6.28 11.73 3.05
N LEU A 56 -7.28 12.40 2.50
CA LEU A 56 -7.13 13.66 1.79
C LEU A 56 -7.91 14.75 2.54
N PRO A 57 -7.24 15.64 3.29
CA PRO A 57 -7.90 16.75 3.96
C PRO A 57 -8.63 17.66 2.97
N GLY A 58 -9.86 18.04 3.32
CA GLY A 58 -10.70 18.98 2.57
C GLY A 58 -11.37 19.98 3.51
N LYS A 59 -12.24 20.83 2.94
CA LYS A 59 -12.93 21.90 3.71
C LYS A 59 -13.92 21.33 4.75
N ASP A 60 -14.61 20.25 4.41
CA ASP A 60 -15.72 19.69 5.20
C ASP A 60 -15.34 18.41 5.97
N GLY A 61 -14.04 18.16 6.14
CA GLY A 61 -13.50 16.95 6.75
C GLY A 61 -12.42 16.31 5.89
N VAL A 62 -12.12 15.04 6.18
CA VAL A 62 -11.05 14.30 5.51
C VAL A 62 -11.66 13.19 4.69
N ASP A 63 -11.51 13.29 3.37
CA ASP A 63 -11.93 12.24 2.46
C ASP A 63 -11.03 11.01 2.62
N VAL A 64 -11.63 9.85 2.87
CA VAL A 64 -10.92 8.59 3.04
C VAL A 64 -11.24 7.68 1.87
N LEU A 65 -10.28 7.50 0.97
CA LEU A 65 -10.35 6.55 -0.15
C LEU A 65 -9.73 5.22 0.30
N SER A 66 -10.46 4.12 0.16
CA SER A 66 -10.01 2.76 0.42
C SER A 66 -10.03 1.95 -0.86
N ILE A 67 -8.89 1.39 -1.26
CA ILE A 67 -8.74 0.48 -2.39
C ILE A 67 -8.29 -0.86 -1.82
N GLN A 68 -9.08 -1.92 -2.02
CA GLN A 68 -8.79 -3.23 -1.46
C GLN A 68 -8.83 -4.33 -2.50
N PHE A 69 -7.70 -4.98 -2.71
CA PHE A 69 -7.60 -6.27 -3.39
C PHE A 69 -8.05 -7.39 -2.46
N GLY A 70 -9.04 -8.18 -2.87
CA GLY A 70 -9.37 -9.46 -2.26
C GLY A 70 -10.66 -9.53 -1.44
N GLU A 71 -11.81 -9.14 -2.00
CA GLU A 71 -13.11 -9.65 -1.51
C GLU A 71 -13.38 -11.05 -2.09
N GLY A 72 -12.66 -12.07 -1.59
CA GLY A 72 -13.03 -13.49 -1.72
C GLY A 72 -12.95 -14.13 -3.12
N ARG A 73 -12.22 -13.57 -4.08
CA ARG A 73 -12.02 -14.17 -5.42
C ARG A 73 -10.55 -14.29 -5.77
N HIS A 74 -10.11 -15.51 -6.07
CA HIS A 74 -8.78 -15.72 -6.65
C HIS A 74 -8.73 -15.11 -8.06
N PRO A 75 -7.65 -14.40 -8.42
CA PRO A 75 -7.51 -13.81 -9.75
C PRO A 75 -7.47 -14.85 -10.89
N TYR A 76 -7.26 -16.13 -10.56
CA TYR A 76 -7.14 -17.24 -11.51
C TYR A 76 -8.48 -17.94 -11.85
N GLU A 77 -9.59 -17.60 -11.19
CA GLU A 77 -10.88 -18.28 -11.39
C GLU A 77 -11.82 -17.56 -12.36
N SER A 78 -11.45 -16.37 -12.82
CA SER A 78 -12.24 -15.66 -13.80
C SER A 78 -11.85 -16.12 -15.20
N LYS A 79 -12.72 -16.94 -15.83
CA LYS A 79 -12.62 -17.39 -17.23
C LYS A 79 -12.44 -16.25 -18.26
N TRP A 80 -12.61 -14.99 -17.83
CA TRP A 80 -12.58 -13.80 -18.66
C TRP A 80 -12.24 -12.54 -17.84
N PRO A 81 -10.98 -12.09 -17.80
CA PRO A 81 -10.69 -10.67 -17.65
C PRO A 81 -10.60 -10.02 -19.04
N PRO A 82 -11.15 -8.81 -19.18
CA PRO A 82 -10.51 -7.71 -18.46
C PRO A 82 -11.36 -7.00 -17.41
N ASP A 83 -12.68 -7.19 -17.37
CA ASP A 83 -13.55 -6.18 -16.73
C ASP A 83 -13.64 -6.21 -15.20
N ARG A 84 -13.21 -7.30 -14.54
CA ARG A 84 -13.30 -7.41 -13.07
C ARG A 84 -12.03 -8.02 -12.48
N ALA A 85 -11.14 -7.20 -11.96
CA ALA A 85 -10.21 -7.66 -10.93
C ALA A 85 -10.89 -7.49 -9.55
N PRO A 86 -10.54 -8.30 -8.53
CA PRO A 86 -11.20 -8.28 -7.22
C PRO A 86 -10.75 -7.07 -6.38
N VAL A 87 -10.85 -5.87 -6.95
CA VAL A 87 -10.44 -4.61 -6.34
C VAL A 87 -11.69 -3.81 -6.03
N ALA A 88 -12.00 -3.69 -4.73
CA ALA A 88 -13.06 -2.83 -4.24
C ALA A 88 -12.52 -1.42 -4.04
N VAL A 89 -13.26 -0.41 -4.49
CA VAL A 89 -12.96 1.00 -4.25
C VAL A 89 -14.12 1.59 -3.46
N LYS A 90 -13.82 2.05 -2.25
CA LYS A 90 -14.80 2.63 -1.35
C LYS A 90 -14.32 3.97 -0.85
N LYS A 91 -15.25 4.87 -0.54
CA LYS A 91 -14.96 6.19 0.02
C LYS A 91 -15.83 6.45 1.25
N ALA A 92 -15.24 7.10 2.23
CA ALA A 92 -15.92 7.59 3.43
C ALA A 92 -15.39 8.98 3.79
N ARG A 93 -15.94 9.57 4.85
CA ARG A 93 -15.45 10.83 5.41
C ARG A 93 -15.13 10.68 6.88
N LEU A 94 -13.92 11.10 7.25
CA LEU A 94 -13.46 11.21 8.63
C LEU A 94 -13.60 12.67 9.09
N LYS A 95 -13.96 12.87 10.35
CA LYS A 95 -14.02 14.22 10.95
C LYS A 95 -12.62 14.81 11.10
N THR A 96 -12.49 16.12 10.94
CA THR A 96 -11.22 16.85 11.08
C THR A 96 -10.54 16.59 12.42
N ASP A 97 -11.29 16.63 13.54
CA ASP A 97 -10.71 16.41 14.87
C ASP A 97 -10.16 14.99 15.05
N ALA A 98 -10.85 14.00 14.50
CA ALA A 98 -10.41 12.61 14.52
C ALA A 98 -9.15 12.40 13.65
N TYR A 99 -9.04 13.13 12.54
CA TYR A 99 -7.82 13.13 11.73
C TYR A 99 -6.66 13.83 12.44
N ALA A 100 -6.92 14.97 13.09
CA ALA A 100 -5.91 15.66 13.89
C ALA A 100 -5.41 14.78 15.05
N GLU A 101 -6.29 14.00 15.67
CA GLU A 101 -5.90 12.98 16.67
C GLU A 101 -5.03 11.89 16.06
N LEU A 102 -5.40 11.35 14.88
CA LEU A 102 -4.57 10.40 14.16
C LEU A 102 -3.19 10.98 13.84
N LEU A 103 -3.09 12.21 13.37
CA LEU A 103 -1.80 12.86 13.07
C LEU A 103 -0.93 13.01 14.33
N ARG A 104 -1.53 13.36 15.48
CA ARG A 104 -0.80 13.40 16.76
C ARG A 104 -0.28 12.02 17.16
N ASP A 105 -1.10 10.99 17.07
CA ASP A 105 -0.69 9.62 17.38
C ASP A 105 0.46 9.16 16.44
N LEU A 106 0.39 9.48 15.15
CA LEU A 106 1.45 9.18 14.17
C LEU A 106 2.75 9.93 14.44
N ALA A 107 2.68 11.18 14.89
CA ALA A 107 3.86 11.94 15.29
C ALA A 107 4.57 11.30 16.48
N VAL A 108 3.81 10.78 17.45
CA VAL A 108 4.37 10.03 18.59
C VAL A 108 5.03 8.73 18.14
N VAL A 109 4.42 7.99 17.21
CA VAL A 109 5.03 6.77 16.63
C VAL A 109 6.34 7.09 15.90
N GLU A 110 6.37 8.17 15.13
CA GLU A 110 7.57 8.59 14.39
C GLU A 110 8.70 9.00 15.34
N ALA A 111 8.38 9.80 16.37
CA ALA A 111 9.36 10.26 17.35
C ALA A 111 9.86 9.15 18.29
N ALA A 112 9.13 8.04 18.44
CA ALA A 112 9.54 6.95 19.31
C ALA A 112 10.87 6.33 18.87
N THR A 113 11.82 6.17 19.78
CA THR A 113 13.06 5.43 19.51
C THR A 113 12.92 3.99 20.01
N LEU A 114 13.14 3.03 19.10
CA LEU A 114 13.04 1.61 19.41
C LEU A 114 14.43 1.00 19.60
N LYS A 115 14.64 0.35 20.74
CA LYS A 115 15.89 -0.35 21.04
C LYS A 115 15.62 -1.84 21.12
N ALA A 116 16.20 -2.61 20.19
CA ALA A 116 16.08 -4.06 20.18
C ALA A 116 16.51 -4.65 21.53
N ALA A 117 15.71 -5.58 22.05
CA ALA A 117 16.07 -6.37 23.22
C ALA A 117 17.23 -7.32 22.87
N LYS A 118 18.06 -7.66 23.85
CA LYS A 118 19.02 -8.77 23.70
C LYS A 118 18.21 -10.07 23.68
N LEU A 119 17.93 -10.58 22.49
CA LEU A 119 17.23 -11.84 22.34
C LEU A 119 18.19 -13.00 22.65
N GLY A 120 17.72 -13.95 23.48
CA GLY A 120 18.19 -15.32 23.39
C GLY A 120 17.70 -15.95 22.09
N ASN A 121 18.24 -17.11 21.69
CA ASN A 121 17.97 -17.82 20.41
C ASN A 121 16.50 -18.32 20.22
N SER A 122 15.49 -17.54 20.59
CA SER A 122 14.09 -17.88 20.39
C SER A 122 13.63 -17.37 19.03
N PHE A 123 13.62 -18.28 18.06
CA PHE A 123 13.03 -18.07 16.75
C PHE A 123 11.60 -18.61 16.78
N THR A 124 10.60 -17.76 16.51
CA THR A 124 9.26 -18.23 16.19
C THR A 124 9.09 -18.17 14.68
N THR A 125 9.05 -19.31 14.00
CA THR A 125 8.66 -19.39 12.59
C THR A 125 7.16 -19.14 12.47
N SER A 126 6.75 -17.86 12.46
CA SER A 126 5.39 -17.52 12.04
C SER A 126 5.36 -17.46 10.51
N SER A 127 4.45 -18.21 9.91
CA SER A 127 4.18 -18.22 8.48
C SER A 127 3.44 -16.96 8.01
N ASN A 128 2.99 -16.07 8.91
CA ASN A 128 2.22 -14.89 8.52
C ASN A 128 3.10 -13.82 7.89
N ASP A 129 3.19 -13.88 6.57
CA ASP A 129 3.76 -12.80 5.76
C ASP A 129 2.80 -11.62 5.64
N PHE A 130 3.35 -10.42 5.75
CA PHE A 130 2.60 -9.19 5.64
C PHE A 130 3.43 -8.07 5.02
N TRP A 131 2.72 -7.05 4.55
CA TRP A 131 3.28 -5.80 4.08
C TRP A 131 2.57 -4.67 4.80
N VAL A 132 3.31 -3.64 5.18
CA VAL A 132 2.81 -2.40 5.76
C VAL A 132 3.55 -1.22 5.16
N TYR A 133 2.81 -0.15 4.96
CA TYR A 133 3.29 1.10 4.40
C TYR A 133 2.58 2.26 5.08
N ALA A 134 3.33 3.30 5.38
CA ALA A 134 2.78 4.55 5.88
C ALA A 134 3.61 5.72 5.37
N ARG A 135 2.97 6.66 4.71
CA ARG A 135 3.60 7.89 4.23
C ARG A 135 2.73 9.09 4.54
N LEU A 136 3.32 10.11 5.15
CA LEU A 136 2.68 11.39 5.39
C LEU A 136 3.39 12.45 4.55
N THR A 137 2.62 13.23 3.78
CA THR A 137 3.16 14.26 2.89
C THR A 137 2.50 15.61 3.16
N ALA A 138 3.30 16.65 3.36
CA ALA A 138 2.85 18.04 3.43
C ALA A 138 3.64 18.87 2.41
N ASP A 139 2.97 19.78 1.69
CA ASP A 139 3.61 20.61 0.64
C ASP A 139 4.50 19.83 -0.34
N LYS A 140 4.03 18.65 -0.77
CA LYS A 140 4.74 17.71 -1.67
C LYS A 140 6.04 17.11 -1.09
N LYS A 141 6.36 17.36 0.18
CA LYS A 141 7.49 16.76 0.90
C LYS A 141 7.00 15.66 1.83
N ALA A 142 7.65 14.50 1.80
CA ALA A 142 7.40 13.44 2.78
C ALA A 142 7.90 13.90 4.15
N LEU A 143 7.02 13.89 5.15
CA LEU A 143 7.36 14.08 6.56
C LEU A 143 7.91 12.78 7.13
N PHE A 144 7.28 11.66 6.78
CA PHE A 144 7.86 10.32 6.92
C PHE A 144 7.39 9.43 5.76
N ASP A 145 8.17 8.39 5.49
CA ASP A 145 7.87 7.34 4.52
C ASP A 145 8.46 6.03 5.05
N GLN A 146 7.58 5.16 5.54
CA GLN A 146 7.95 3.92 6.19
C GLN A 146 7.31 2.75 5.47
N GLU A 147 8.11 1.71 5.25
CA GLU A 147 7.69 0.53 4.51
C GLU A 147 8.37 -0.71 5.06
N TRP A 148 7.63 -1.79 5.13
CA TRP A 148 8.20 -3.09 5.41
C TRP A 148 7.37 -4.24 4.81
N ALA A 149 8.05 -5.28 4.34
CA ALA A 149 7.47 -6.57 3.96
C ALA A 149 8.30 -7.70 4.59
N GLY A 150 7.63 -8.73 5.11
CA GLY A 150 8.30 -9.80 5.86
C GLY A 150 7.35 -10.67 6.67
N TYR A 151 7.91 -11.42 7.62
CA TYR A 151 7.18 -12.30 8.54
C TYR A 151 7.08 -11.74 9.95
N TRP A 152 5.93 -11.94 10.56
CA TRP A 152 5.76 -11.76 12.00
C TRP A 152 6.76 -12.64 12.77
N GLY A 153 7.40 -12.11 13.81
CA GLY A 153 8.38 -12.88 14.61
C GLY A 153 9.77 -13.04 14.00
N SER A 154 10.10 -12.33 12.91
CA SER A 154 11.49 -12.21 12.48
C SER A 154 12.31 -11.36 13.47
N ILE A 155 13.63 -11.56 13.52
CA ILE A 155 14.60 -10.72 14.27
C ILE A 155 14.57 -9.22 13.89
N SER A 156 13.70 -8.85 12.95
CA SER A 156 13.55 -7.51 12.42
C SER A 156 12.27 -6.81 12.89
N GLU A 157 11.65 -7.26 13.97
CA GLU A 157 10.45 -6.60 14.52
C GLU A 157 10.62 -5.09 14.74
N VAL A 158 11.80 -4.69 15.23
CA VAL A 158 12.15 -3.27 15.39
C VAL A 158 12.05 -2.47 14.07
N LYS A 159 12.25 -3.14 12.91
CA LYS A 159 12.19 -2.52 11.58
C LYS A 159 10.78 -2.33 11.07
N PHE A 160 9.81 -3.10 11.57
CA PHE A 160 8.41 -3.02 11.10
C PHE A 160 7.44 -2.46 12.14
N ALA A 161 7.86 -2.34 13.40
CA ALA A 161 7.01 -1.86 14.50
C ALA A 161 6.36 -0.49 14.20
N LYS A 162 7.13 0.48 13.71
CA LYS A 162 6.60 1.82 13.37
C LYS A 162 5.63 1.82 12.17
N PRO A 163 5.97 1.27 10.98
CA PRO A 163 5.03 1.27 9.86
C PRO A 163 3.78 0.46 10.19
N GLN A 164 3.93 -0.61 10.98
CA GLN A 164 2.79 -1.37 11.44
C GLN A 164 1.90 -0.57 12.41
N ALA A 165 2.47 0.05 13.45
CA ALA A 165 1.71 0.85 14.39
C ALA A 165 0.94 1.97 13.66
N SER A 166 1.60 2.62 12.70
CA SER A 166 0.98 3.64 11.85
C SER A 166 -0.20 3.10 11.06
N ALA A 167 -0.04 1.95 10.39
CA ALA A 167 -1.13 1.29 9.66
C ALA A 167 -2.28 0.86 10.58
N ALA A 168 -1.97 0.35 11.78
CA ALA A 168 -2.96 -0.06 12.76
C ALA A 168 -3.78 1.13 13.29
N LEU A 169 -3.12 2.23 13.67
CA LEU A 169 -3.76 3.46 14.12
C LEU A 169 -4.67 4.05 13.03
N ALA A 170 -4.20 4.09 11.79
CA ALA A 170 -5.03 4.59 10.70
C ALA A 170 -6.26 3.70 10.44
N ARG A 171 -6.11 2.37 10.51
CA ARG A 171 -7.23 1.42 10.39
C ARG A 171 -8.23 1.55 11.53
N GLU A 172 -7.76 1.80 12.75
CA GLU A 172 -8.62 2.09 13.90
C GLU A 172 -9.38 3.41 13.71
N ALA A 173 -8.73 4.45 13.19
CA ALA A 173 -9.36 5.76 12.98
C ALA A 173 -10.51 5.72 11.95
N ILE A 174 -10.48 4.78 11.01
CA ILE A 174 -11.53 4.60 10.01
C ILE A 174 -12.54 3.50 10.38
N LYS A 175 -12.36 2.85 11.55
CA LYS A 175 -13.24 1.78 12.00
C LYS A 175 -14.63 2.35 12.29
N GLY A 176 -15.65 1.76 11.67
CA GLY A 176 -17.03 2.19 11.84
C GLY A 176 -17.45 3.37 10.97
N LEU A 177 -16.57 3.89 10.09
CA LEU A 177 -17.00 4.82 9.05
C LEU A 177 -17.92 4.11 8.05
N ASP A 178 -18.89 4.85 7.53
CA ASP A 178 -19.83 4.38 6.52
C ASP A 178 -19.21 4.47 5.11
N PHE A 179 -18.43 3.45 4.76
CA PHE A 179 -17.82 3.33 3.45
C PHE A 179 -18.85 2.99 2.37
N LYS A 180 -18.92 3.82 1.32
CA LYS A 180 -19.74 3.60 0.14
C LYS A 180 -18.89 3.22 -1.05
N ASP A 181 -19.44 2.43 -1.96
CA ASP A 181 -18.82 2.16 -3.25
C ASP A 181 -18.54 3.47 -3.99
N HIS A 182 -17.37 3.55 -4.61
CA HIS A 182 -16.88 4.79 -5.22
C HIS A 182 -16.29 4.54 -6.59
N SER A 183 -16.63 5.41 -7.54
CA SER A 183 -16.00 5.44 -8.86
C SER A 183 -14.84 6.42 -8.83
N LEU A 184 -13.63 5.94 -9.11
CA LEU A 184 -12.42 6.77 -9.09
C LEU A 184 -12.51 7.94 -10.08
N THR A 185 -12.20 9.12 -9.57
CA THR A 185 -11.97 10.34 -10.35
C THR A 185 -10.64 10.28 -11.10
N ALA A 186 -10.42 11.20 -12.05
CA ALA A 186 -9.15 11.30 -12.77
C ALA A 186 -7.97 11.53 -11.82
N ASP A 187 -8.13 12.42 -10.84
CA ASP A 187 -7.08 12.74 -9.86
C ASP A 187 -6.74 11.55 -8.95
N GLU A 188 -7.74 10.75 -8.56
CA GLU A 188 -7.53 9.55 -7.76
C GLU A 188 -6.82 8.45 -8.58
N ARG A 189 -7.10 8.35 -9.89
CA ARG A 189 -6.38 7.44 -10.79
C ARG A 189 -4.93 7.87 -11.01
N ALA A 190 -4.71 9.16 -11.26
CA ALA A 190 -3.38 9.73 -11.42
C ALA A 190 -2.54 9.51 -10.16
N TRP A 191 -3.12 9.76 -8.97
CA TRP A 191 -2.47 9.46 -7.69
C TRP A 191 -2.11 7.98 -7.56
N ALA A 192 -3.02 7.06 -7.90
CA ALA A 192 -2.73 5.63 -7.80
C ALA A 192 -1.58 5.21 -8.74
N SER A 193 -1.52 5.77 -9.95
CA SER A 193 -0.40 5.60 -10.87
C SER A 193 0.91 6.17 -10.33
N GLU A 194 0.90 7.38 -9.78
CA GLU A 194 2.07 7.99 -9.16
C GLU A 194 2.59 7.16 -7.98
N LYS A 195 1.68 6.69 -7.12
CA LYS A 195 1.98 5.76 -6.03
C LYS A 195 2.63 4.49 -6.56
N PHE A 196 2.04 3.85 -7.58
CA PHE A 196 2.61 2.65 -8.19
C PHE A 196 4.02 2.88 -8.72
N VAL A 197 4.24 3.96 -9.48
CA VAL A 197 5.55 4.30 -10.06
C VAL A 197 6.60 4.54 -8.97
N ARG A 198 6.22 5.26 -7.91
CA ARG A 198 7.09 5.54 -6.77
C ARG A 198 7.47 4.28 -6.02
N ASP A 199 6.47 3.49 -5.63
CA ASP A 199 6.66 2.35 -4.74
C ASP A 199 7.23 1.13 -5.48
N TRP A 200 7.04 1.01 -6.80
CA TRP A 200 7.57 -0.11 -7.60
C TRP A 200 9.08 -0.32 -7.43
N LYS A 201 9.83 0.77 -7.22
CA LYS A 201 11.28 0.73 -6.97
C LYS A 201 11.65 -0.10 -5.74
N ASN A 202 10.77 -0.18 -4.75
CA ASN A 202 10.99 -0.90 -3.51
C ASN A 202 10.59 -2.38 -3.62
N PHE A 203 9.67 -2.72 -4.54
CA PHE A 203 9.13 -4.08 -4.65
C PHE A 203 9.75 -4.93 -5.75
N LYS A 204 10.28 -4.30 -6.81
CA LYS A 204 10.73 -4.98 -8.03
C LYS A 204 11.67 -6.16 -7.76
N ASP A 205 12.50 -6.07 -6.70
CA ASP A 205 13.52 -7.07 -6.37
C ASP A 205 13.17 -7.94 -5.15
N LEU A 206 11.93 -7.88 -4.62
CA LEU A 206 11.51 -8.64 -3.44
C LEU A 206 11.32 -10.15 -3.72
N GLU A 207 12.35 -10.98 -3.61
CA GLU A 207 12.20 -12.42 -3.87
C GLU A 207 11.23 -13.12 -2.90
N ALA A 208 11.30 -12.80 -1.61
CA ALA A 208 10.51 -13.46 -0.57
C ALA A 208 9.05 -12.98 -0.47
N HIS A 209 8.73 -11.80 -1.03
CA HIS A 209 7.42 -11.15 -0.92
C HIS A 209 6.83 -10.82 -2.28
N TRP A 210 7.04 -11.73 -3.24
CA TRP A 210 6.57 -11.63 -4.62
C TRP A 210 5.07 -11.33 -4.74
N TRP A 211 4.26 -11.76 -3.77
CA TRP A 211 2.82 -11.51 -3.76
C TRP A 211 2.46 -10.02 -3.68
N VAL A 212 3.33 -9.19 -3.09
CA VAL A 212 3.12 -7.73 -3.02
C VAL A 212 3.20 -7.16 -4.43
N ARG A 213 4.24 -7.52 -5.20
CA ARG A 213 4.41 -7.09 -6.61
C ARG A 213 3.20 -7.46 -7.45
N GLU A 214 2.82 -8.73 -7.44
CA GLU A 214 1.72 -9.23 -8.26
C GLU A 214 0.42 -8.47 -7.97
N ARG A 215 0.11 -8.27 -6.68
CA ARG A 215 -1.12 -7.57 -6.27
C ARG A 215 -1.06 -6.07 -6.55
N TYR A 216 0.11 -5.44 -6.46
CA TYR A 216 0.31 -4.07 -6.91
C TYR A 216 0.00 -3.92 -8.39
N ILE A 217 0.54 -4.82 -9.24
CA ILE A 217 0.29 -4.80 -10.70
C ILE A 217 -1.20 -5.03 -11.00
N VAL A 218 -1.85 -5.97 -10.32
CA VAL A 218 -3.28 -6.22 -10.55
C VAL A 218 -4.13 -5.02 -10.11
N THR A 219 -3.81 -4.45 -8.94
CA THR A 219 -4.52 -3.29 -8.40
C THR A 219 -4.40 -2.11 -9.36
N ILE A 220 -3.19 -1.77 -9.80
CA ILE A 220 -2.99 -0.62 -10.70
C ILE A 220 -3.69 -0.81 -12.06
N GLY A 221 -3.80 -2.05 -12.55
CA GLY A 221 -4.59 -2.33 -13.74
C GLY A 221 -6.07 -1.92 -13.65
N VAL A 222 -6.62 -1.80 -12.44
CA VAL A 222 -8.01 -1.36 -12.22
C VAL A 222 -8.09 0.12 -11.89
N VAL A 223 -7.22 0.57 -10.98
CA VAL A 223 -7.32 1.90 -10.36
C VAL A 223 -6.42 2.95 -11.00
N GLY A 224 -5.45 2.54 -11.82
CA GLY A 224 -4.52 3.44 -12.47
C GLY A 224 -5.05 4.07 -13.75
N ASP A 225 -4.14 4.78 -14.41
CA ASP A 225 -4.30 5.44 -15.70
C ASP A 225 -3.04 5.25 -16.57
N ALA A 226 -2.94 6.04 -17.66
CA ALA A 226 -1.84 5.96 -18.61
C ALA A 226 -0.46 6.24 -18.00
N ALA A 227 -0.37 6.96 -16.87
CA ALA A 227 0.91 7.26 -16.23
C ALA A 227 1.60 6.02 -15.65
N ALA A 228 0.87 4.92 -15.42
CA ALA A 228 1.45 3.64 -15.00
C ALA A 228 2.08 2.83 -16.16
N LEU A 229 1.76 3.16 -17.42
CA LEU A 229 2.19 2.38 -18.58
C LEU A 229 3.72 2.27 -18.75
N PRO A 230 4.54 3.31 -18.51
CA PRO A 230 5.99 3.17 -18.61
C PRO A 230 6.54 2.09 -17.67
N VAL A 231 6.10 2.05 -16.41
CA VAL A 231 6.56 1.03 -15.46
C VAL A 231 6.04 -0.35 -15.84
N LEU A 232 4.78 -0.47 -16.28
CA LEU A 232 4.25 -1.75 -16.76
C LEU A 232 4.99 -2.25 -18.00
N ARG A 233 5.41 -1.34 -18.89
CA ARG A 233 6.27 -1.65 -20.04
C ARG A 233 7.64 -2.13 -19.60
N ASP A 234 8.26 -1.48 -18.61
CA ASP A 234 9.57 -1.90 -18.09
C ASP A 234 9.51 -3.30 -17.48
N ILE A 235 8.42 -3.61 -16.76
CA ILE A 235 8.14 -4.96 -16.27
C ILE A 235 8.10 -5.95 -17.44
N LEU A 236 7.36 -5.65 -18.51
CA LEU A 236 7.33 -6.48 -19.71
C LEU A 236 8.65 -6.50 -20.49
N GLY A 237 9.54 -5.52 -20.34
CA GLY A 237 10.79 -5.42 -21.09
C GLY A 237 11.98 -6.14 -20.45
N GLY A 238 11.95 -6.35 -19.13
CA GLY A 238 13.05 -6.96 -18.37
C GLY A 238 13.09 -8.49 -18.41
N ASP A 239 13.67 -9.08 -17.37
CA ASP A 239 13.58 -10.52 -17.06
C ASP A 239 12.66 -10.79 -15.85
N PRO A 240 11.37 -10.37 -15.91
CA PRO A 240 10.44 -10.57 -14.81
C PRO A 240 10.09 -12.05 -14.64
N LYS A 241 9.65 -12.43 -13.43
CA LYS A 241 9.02 -13.73 -13.23
C LYS A 241 7.76 -13.83 -14.11
N LYS A 242 7.47 -15.02 -14.65
CA LYS A 242 6.32 -15.25 -15.56
C LYS A 242 4.97 -14.69 -15.05
N ARG A 243 4.76 -14.69 -13.73
CA ARG A 243 3.53 -14.17 -13.09
C ARG A 243 3.41 -12.66 -13.20
N ASP A 244 4.50 -11.93 -13.01
CA ASP A 244 4.52 -10.47 -13.16
C ASP A 244 4.20 -10.05 -14.61
N VAL A 245 4.72 -10.79 -15.60
CA VAL A 245 4.40 -10.60 -17.03
C VAL A 245 2.90 -10.73 -17.28
N TYR A 246 2.32 -11.82 -16.79
CA TYR A 246 0.89 -12.10 -16.96
C TYR A 246 0.02 -11.00 -16.35
N HIS A 247 0.33 -10.54 -15.15
CA HIS A 247 -0.41 -9.45 -14.51
C HIS A 247 -0.21 -8.11 -15.24
N ALA A 248 0.99 -7.82 -15.73
CA ALA A 248 1.29 -6.58 -16.43
C ALA A 248 0.54 -6.50 -17.78
N ILE A 249 0.47 -7.60 -18.55
CA ILE A 249 -0.36 -7.67 -19.77
C ILE A 249 -1.81 -7.29 -19.44
N ASN A 250 -2.39 -7.93 -18.42
CA ASN A 250 -3.78 -7.67 -18.02
C ASN A 250 -3.99 -6.23 -17.54
N ALA A 251 -3.04 -5.65 -16.80
CA ALA A 251 -3.08 -4.27 -16.36
C ALA A 251 -3.05 -3.29 -17.55
N ILE A 252 -2.14 -3.51 -18.50
CA ILE A 252 -2.02 -2.69 -19.71
C ILE A 252 -3.30 -2.76 -20.56
N THR A 253 -3.86 -3.96 -20.77
CA THR A 253 -5.11 -4.13 -21.52
C THR A 253 -6.25 -3.36 -20.88
N ARG A 254 -6.38 -3.36 -19.55
CA ARG A 254 -7.41 -2.59 -18.84
C ARG A 254 -7.21 -1.07 -18.96
N ILE A 255 -5.99 -0.60 -18.73
CA ILE A 255 -5.65 0.84 -18.78
C ILE A 255 -5.87 1.39 -20.20
N THR A 256 -5.43 0.63 -21.22
CA THR A 256 -5.51 1.06 -22.63
C THR A 256 -6.86 0.74 -23.28
N LYS A 257 -7.67 -0.14 -22.66
CA LYS A 257 -8.88 -0.75 -23.25
C LYS A 257 -8.62 -1.43 -24.59
N LYS A 258 -7.39 -1.88 -24.83
CA LYS A 258 -6.97 -2.58 -26.05
C LYS A 258 -6.52 -3.99 -25.70
N ASP A 259 -7.28 -4.97 -26.18
CA ASP A 259 -6.95 -6.38 -26.02
C ASP A 259 -6.30 -6.93 -27.29
N VAL A 260 -5.04 -7.36 -27.18
CA VAL A 260 -4.25 -7.92 -28.28
C VAL A 260 -4.15 -9.46 -28.22
N ARG A 261 -4.86 -10.08 -27.27
CA ARG A 261 -4.91 -11.53 -27.09
C ARG A 261 -5.75 -12.17 -28.20
N GLU A 262 -5.30 -13.33 -28.67
CA GLU A 262 -6.04 -14.15 -29.65
C GLU A 262 -6.94 -15.19 -28.98
N LYS A 263 -6.69 -15.46 -27.69
CA LYS A 263 -7.32 -16.51 -26.90
C LYS A 263 -7.73 -15.96 -25.53
N PRO A 264 -8.64 -16.65 -24.82
CA PRO A 264 -8.91 -16.40 -23.42
C PRO A 264 -7.62 -16.45 -22.58
N VAL A 265 -7.66 -15.82 -21.42
CA VAL A 265 -6.48 -15.55 -20.59
C VAL A 265 -5.82 -16.84 -20.09
N GLU A 266 -6.61 -17.89 -19.85
CA GLU A 266 -6.18 -19.20 -19.38
C GLU A 266 -5.39 -19.97 -20.43
N GLU A 267 -5.64 -19.68 -21.71
CA GLU A 267 -4.99 -20.31 -22.87
C GLU A 267 -4.00 -19.39 -23.58
N MET A 268 -3.73 -18.22 -22.99
CA MET A 268 -2.89 -17.20 -23.58
C MET A 268 -1.44 -17.69 -23.66
N ASP A 269 -0.86 -17.66 -24.86
CA ASP A 269 0.59 -17.69 -25.02
C ASP A 269 1.16 -16.36 -24.50
N VAL A 270 1.71 -16.42 -23.28
CA VAL A 270 2.22 -15.25 -22.55
C VAL A 270 3.34 -14.54 -23.32
N GLU A 271 4.26 -15.28 -23.96
CA GLU A 271 5.40 -14.67 -24.65
C GLU A 271 4.98 -14.08 -26.00
N LYS A 272 4.11 -14.77 -26.75
CA LYS A 272 3.53 -14.21 -27.98
C LYS A 272 2.75 -12.94 -27.68
N THR A 273 1.93 -12.95 -26.63
CA THR A 273 1.11 -11.80 -26.25
C THR A 273 1.97 -10.65 -25.72
N ARG A 274 2.98 -10.94 -24.90
CA ARG A 274 3.96 -9.97 -24.40
C ARG A 274 4.56 -9.14 -25.53
N ARG A 275 5.01 -9.80 -26.63
CA ARG A 275 5.56 -9.10 -27.80
C ARG A 275 4.56 -8.14 -28.45
N LYS A 276 3.32 -8.58 -28.65
CA LYS A 276 2.24 -7.74 -29.21
C LYS A 276 1.91 -6.53 -28.33
N VAL A 277 1.87 -6.72 -27.02
CA VAL A 277 1.63 -5.61 -26.08
C VAL A 277 2.77 -4.60 -26.12
N LEU A 278 4.02 -5.06 -26.17
CA LEU A 278 5.19 -4.17 -26.30
C LEU A 278 5.18 -3.38 -27.61
N GLU A 279 4.77 -4.01 -28.72
CA GLU A 279 4.59 -3.34 -30.02
C GLU A 279 3.48 -2.28 -29.96
N MET A 280 2.30 -2.64 -29.43
CA MET A 280 1.18 -1.71 -29.23
C MET A 280 1.58 -0.48 -28.39
N LEU A 281 2.37 -0.67 -27.33
CA LEU A 281 2.86 0.43 -26.49
C LEU A 281 3.94 1.28 -27.17
N ARG A 282 4.63 0.76 -28.19
CA ARG A 282 5.59 1.54 -28.98
C ARG A 282 4.90 2.54 -29.90
N ASP A 283 3.75 2.13 -30.45
CA ASP A 283 3.00 2.91 -31.44
C ASP A 283 2.06 3.94 -30.81
N ALA A 284 1.86 3.88 -29.49
CA ALA A 284 1.03 4.81 -28.72
C ALA A 284 1.77 6.10 -28.28
N LYS A 285 2.89 6.45 -28.93
CA LYS A 285 3.67 7.67 -28.63
C LYS A 285 2.96 8.94 -29.07
#